data_AF-A0A7C2CI28-F1
#
_entry.id   AF-A0A7C2CI28-F1
#
_cell.length_a   1.000
_cell.length_b   1.000
_cell.length_c   1.000
_cell.angle_alpha   90.00
_cell.angle_beta   90.00
_cell.angle_gamma   90.00
#
_symmetry.space_group_name_H-M   'P 1'
#
loop_
_entity.id
_entity.type
_entity.pdbx_description
1 polymer ?
#
loop_
_entity_poly.entity_id
_entity_poly.type
_entity_poly.pdbx_seq_one_letter_code
_entity_poly.pdbx_strand_id
1 'polypeptide(L)'
;MRLKKLIYFFLAFSILTGLNGILWPQNRKDGLPVTVVLTGDSIITRRLSVYSEPEFLRLIDLIRAADVAFTNLEILFHNYEPYPMHESGGTYLRAEPALAKELVWAGFDLVSRANNHAGDFGILGMELTTKYVEEAGLVHAGVGRSLAEAREARFLETGKARVALVSCASTFPDHARASKSRDDIPPRPGLSPLRYATTYVVTAEQLESLRGLLLAWGLNPPRESDQLMFMRQRIVKGDSPEVKTILNQDDVAEITAVVRNASGLADLVIVSVHSHEQGRDRFSPASFLVDFAHAAIDAGADVVVNHGPHILKGIEIYKGKPIFYSLGNFIFQNETPLRLPQENYETYRLGEDKHVADFNEARYSSDRRGFPSQPE
;
A
#
# COMPACT_ATOMS: atom_id res chain seq x y z
N MET A 1 40.77 14.92 -19.93
CA MET A 1 41.42 13.76 -19.30
C MET A 1 40.38 12.65 -19.15
N ARG A 2 40.67 11.51 -19.77
CA ARG A 2 39.91 10.24 -19.93
C ARG A 2 38.55 10.03 -19.21
N LEU A 3 37.56 9.81 -20.07
CA LEU A 3 36.43 8.87 -19.98
C LEU A 3 36.68 7.65 -19.06
N LYS A 4 35.72 7.35 -18.17
CA LYS A 4 35.43 5.97 -17.75
C LYS A 4 33.94 5.69 -17.98
N LYS A 5 33.70 4.83 -18.97
CA LYS A 5 32.41 4.24 -19.34
C LYS A 5 31.92 3.36 -18.18
N LEU A 6 30.66 3.53 -17.77
CA LEU A 6 29.94 2.51 -17.03
C LEU A 6 29.05 1.77 -18.03
N ILE A 7 29.32 0.48 -18.21
CA ILE A 7 28.59 -0.42 -19.08
C ILE A 7 27.42 -0.98 -18.27
N TYR A 8 26.19 -0.71 -18.68
CA TYR A 8 25.01 -1.42 -18.17
C TYR A 8 24.80 -2.69 -19.01
N PHE A 9 24.76 -3.85 -18.35
CA PHE A 9 24.38 -5.12 -18.96
C PHE A 9 22.87 -5.12 -19.22
N PHE A 10 22.47 -5.24 -20.50
CA PHE A 10 21.14 -5.68 -20.90
C PHE A 10 21.22 -7.18 -21.19
N LEU A 11 20.44 -8.00 -20.47
CA LEU A 11 20.21 -9.39 -20.86
C LEU A 11 18.82 -9.46 -21.51
N ALA A 12 18.79 -9.62 -22.83
CA ALA A 12 17.59 -9.95 -23.59
C ALA A 12 17.69 -11.42 -24.03
N PHE A 13 16.66 -12.21 -23.77
CA PHE A 13 16.49 -13.55 -24.34
C PHE A 13 15.30 -13.53 -25.30
N SER A 14 15.47 -14.08 -26.49
CA SER A 14 14.40 -14.30 -27.46
C SER A 14 14.55 -15.71 -28.01
N ILE A 15 13.47 -16.49 -28.03
CA ILE A 15 13.37 -17.77 -28.74
C ILE A 15 12.12 -17.70 -29.61
N LEU A 16 12.31 -17.99 -30.90
CA LEU A 16 11.31 -17.91 -31.98
C LEU A 16 10.89 -19.32 -32.41
N THR A 17 9.58 -19.59 -32.47
CA THR A 17 8.86 -20.54 -33.35
C THR A 17 7.37 -20.20 -33.19
N GLY A 18 6.42 -20.25 -34.12
CA GLY A 18 6.22 -20.82 -35.45
C GLY A 18 4.70 -21.12 -35.56
N LEU A 19 4.02 -20.61 -36.58
CA LEU A 19 2.55 -20.57 -36.74
C LEU A 19 1.87 -21.95 -36.94
N ASN A 20 0.68 -22.16 -36.34
CA ASN A 20 -0.60 -22.52 -37.00
C ASN A 20 -1.67 -23.07 -36.02
N GLY A 21 -2.94 -22.65 -36.18
CA GLY A 21 -4.12 -23.43 -35.75
C GLY A 21 -5.02 -22.76 -34.70
N ILE A 22 -6.30 -22.59 -35.04
CA ILE A 22 -7.38 -22.09 -34.19
C ILE A 22 -7.79 -23.18 -33.19
N LEU A 23 -7.61 -22.95 -31.88
CA LEU A 23 -8.23 -23.66 -30.75
C LEU A 23 -8.26 -22.71 -29.52
N TRP A 24 -9.32 -22.81 -28.71
CA TRP A 24 -9.65 -22.05 -27.49
C TRP A 24 -8.43 -21.75 -26.57
N PRO A 25 -8.31 -20.55 -25.94
CA PRO A 25 -7.05 -20.10 -25.36
C PRO A 25 -6.67 -20.91 -24.12
N GLN A 26 -5.72 -21.82 -24.29
CA GLN A 26 -4.81 -22.19 -23.22
C GLN A 26 -3.66 -21.18 -23.20
N ASN A 27 -3.41 -20.59 -22.02
CA ASN A 27 -2.24 -19.81 -21.61
C ASN A 27 -1.15 -19.70 -22.69
N ARG A 28 -1.23 -18.65 -23.51
CA ARG A 28 -0.19 -18.30 -24.47
C ARG A 28 1.03 -17.80 -23.69
N LYS A 29 1.99 -18.68 -23.45
CA LYS A 29 3.37 -18.30 -23.08
C LYS A 29 4.23 -17.90 -24.29
N ASP A 30 3.61 -17.42 -25.36
CA ASP A 30 4.25 -16.97 -26.61
C ASP A 30 3.93 -15.48 -26.94
N GLY A 31 3.66 -14.67 -25.91
CA GLY A 31 3.27 -13.26 -26.05
C GLY A 31 4.45 -12.33 -26.36
N LEU A 32 4.16 -11.22 -27.06
CA LEU A 32 5.08 -10.09 -27.18
C LEU A 32 5.52 -9.64 -25.76
N PRO A 33 6.77 -9.16 -25.58
CA PRO A 33 7.19 -8.63 -24.29
C PRO A 33 6.28 -7.46 -23.88
N VAL A 34 5.74 -7.56 -22.66
CA VAL A 34 4.92 -6.52 -22.01
C VAL A 34 5.85 -5.69 -21.13
N THR A 35 5.81 -4.37 -21.29
CA THR A 35 6.53 -3.44 -20.41
C THR A 35 5.60 -2.92 -19.32
N VAL A 36 6.05 -3.02 -18.07
CA VAL A 36 5.29 -2.57 -16.90
C VAL A 36 6.10 -1.52 -16.16
N VAL A 37 5.48 -0.39 -15.85
CA VAL A 37 6.02 0.62 -14.94
C VAL A 37 5.30 0.52 -13.61
N LEU A 38 6.05 0.31 -12.54
CA LEU A 38 5.57 0.34 -11.17
C LEU A 38 6.16 1.56 -10.47
N THR A 39 5.31 2.33 -9.80
CA THR A 39 5.72 3.52 -9.05
C THR A 39 5.26 3.45 -7.61
N GLY A 40 5.88 4.29 -6.79
CA GLY A 40 5.62 4.45 -5.37
C GLY A 40 4.28 5.10 -5.02
N ASP A 41 4.22 5.61 -3.79
CA ASP A 41 3.08 6.35 -3.24
C ASP A 41 2.79 7.62 -4.05
N SER A 42 1.50 7.82 -4.36
CA SER A 42 0.95 8.97 -5.06
C SER A 42 -0.11 9.68 -4.21
N ILE A 43 0.35 10.73 -3.53
CA ILE A 43 -0.43 11.75 -2.85
C ILE A 43 -0.44 12.99 -3.76
N ILE A 44 -1.48 13.10 -4.60
CA ILE A 44 -1.62 14.18 -5.59
C ILE A 44 -2.67 15.20 -5.13
N THR A 45 -2.22 16.41 -4.81
CA THR A 45 -3.08 17.56 -4.42
C THR A 45 -2.92 18.77 -5.36
N ARG A 46 -2.05 18.67 -6.38
CA ARG A 46 -1.75 19.70 -7.37
C ARG A 46 -1.60 19.08 -8.77
N ARG A 47 -1.90 19.87 -9.79
CA ARG A 47 -1.80 19.45 -11.20
C ARG A 47 -0.36 19.15 -11.58
N LEU A 48 -0.17 18.09 -12.36
CA LEU A 48 1.12 17.68 -12.92
C LEU A 48 1.35 18.32 -14.28
N SER A 49 0.29 18.50 -15.08
CA SER A 49 0.36 18.96 -16.47
C SER A 49 0.79 20.43 -16.64
N VAL A 50 0.99 21.16 -15.54
CA VAL A 50 1.46 22.56 -15.55
C VAL A 50 2.98 22.65 -15.62
N TYR A 51 3.68 21.56 -15.29
CA TYR A 51 5.13 21.47 -15.30
C TYR A 51 5.63 21.13 -16.72
N SER A 52 6.72 21.78 -17.12
CA SER A 52 7.28 21.68 -18.47
C SER A 52 8.79 21.47 -18.48
N GLU A 53 9.37 21.19 -17.31
CA GLU A 53 10.78 20.90 -17.14
C GLU A 53 11.14 19.65 -17.97
N PRO A 54 12.18 19.70 -18.83
CA PRO A 54 12.50 18.58 -19.72
C PRO A 54 12.69 17.25 -18.98
N GLU A 55 13.24 17.28 -17.77
CA GLU A 55 13.58 16.06 -17.02
C GLU A 55 12.35 15.43 -16.38
N PHE A 56 11.39 16.26 -15.99
CA PHE A 56 10.07 15.81 -15.57
C PHE A 56 9.32 15.19 -16.74
N LEU A 57 9.29 15.84 -17.90
CA LEU A 57 8.59 15.31 -19.07
C LEU A 57 9.23 14.00 -19.56
N ARG A 58 10.56 13.84 -19.49
CA ARG A 58 11.23 12.56 -19.78
C ARG A 58 10.76 11.43 -18.87
N LEU A 59 10.53 11.71 -17.57
CA LEU A 59 9.98 10.72 -16.64
C LEU A 59 8.53 10.36 -17.01
N ILE A 60 7.70 11.36 -17.35
CA ILE A 60 6.32 11.12 -17.81
C ILE A 60 6.30 10.31 -19.11
N ASP A 61 7.20 10.58 -20.05
CA ASP A 61 7.29 9.83 -21.31
C ASP A 61 7.69 8.38 -21.09
N LEU A 62 8.51 8.07 -20.07
CA LEU A 62 8.81 6.68 -19.68
C LEU A 62 7.57 5.93 -19.18
N ILE A 63 6.70 6.60 -18.42
CA ILE A 63 5.44 6.02 -17.93
C ILE A 63 4.51 5.77 -19.12
N ARG A 64 4.31 6.77 -19.98
CA ARG A 64 3.44 6.68 -21.16
C ARG A 64 3.92 5.67 -22.21
N ALA A 65 5.20 5.36 -22.24
CA ALA A 65 5.76 4.37 -23.17
C ALA A 65 5.58 2.92 -22.70
N ALA A 66 5.15 2.70 -21.45
CA ALA A 66 4.86 1.37 -20.93
C ALA A 66 3.54 0.83 -21.52
N ASP A 67 3.43 -0.50 -21.62
CA ASP A 67 2.16 -1.14 -21.97
C ASP A 67 1.17 -1.07 -20.80
N VAL A 68 1.69 -1.04 -19.56
CA VAL A 68 0.93 -0.90 -18.32
C VAL A 68 1.70 -0.04 -17.33
N ALA A 69 1.05 0.96 -16.74
CA ALA A 69 1.60 1.76 -15.67
C ALA A 69 0.72 1.74 -14.41
N PHE A 70 1.38 1.58 -13.26
CA PHE A 70 0.74 1.44 -11.96
C PHE A 70 1.30 2.44 -10.92
N THR A 71 0.45 2.91 -10.01
CA THR A 71 0.84 3.67 -8.81
C THR A 71 -0.03 3.36 -7.59
N ASN A 72 0.49 3.54 -6.37
CA ASN A 72 -0.32 3.49 -5.16
C ASN A 72 -1.05 4.82 -4.94
N LEU A 73 -2.37 4.84 -5.07
CA LEU A 73 -3.16 6.05 -4.89
C LEU A 73 -3.55 6.23 -3.43
N GLU A 74 -2.74 7.02 -2.72
CA GLU A 74 -2.77 7.19 -1.27
C GLU A 74 -3.49 8.50 -0.86
N ILE A 75 -4.66 8.74 -1.44
CA ILE A 75 -5.46 9.95 -1.19
C ILE A 75 -6.92 9.74 -1.58
N LEU A 76 -7.87 10.47 -0.99
CA LEU A 76 -9.27 10.46 -1.42
C LEU A 76 -9.61 11.61 -2.40
N PHE A 77 -10.51 11.38 -3.35
CA PHE A 77 -11.03 12.41 -4.26
C PHE A 77 -12.47 12.77 -3.87
N HIS A 78 -12.70 14.01 -3.42
CA HIS A 78 -14.03 14.55 -3.11
C HIS A 78 -13.98 16.08 -2.86
N ASN A 79 -15.15 16.74 -2.85
CA ASN A 79 -15.32 18.18 -2.63
C ASN A 79 -15.80 18.51 -1.20
N TYR A 80 -15.31 17.79 -0.19
CA TYR A 80 -15.73 17.92 1.22
C TYR A 80 -17.22 17.60 1.49
N GLU A 81 -17.86 16.80 0.64
CA GLU A 81 -19.16 16.19 0.95
C GLU A 81 -19.10 15.24 2.18
N PRO A 82 -18.08 14.37 2.34
CA PRO A 82 -17.94 13.55 3.53
C PRO A 82 -17.30 14.28 4.71
N TYR A 83 -17.67 13.86 5.92
CA TYR A 83 -17.01 14.28 7.15
C TYR A 83 -15.69 13.53 7.36
N PRO A 84 -14.67 14.17 7.95
CA PRO A 84 -13.47 13.46 8.39
C PRO A 84 -13.86 12.42 9.46
N MET A 85 -13.21 11.26 9.43
CA MET A 85 -13.34 10.28 10.51
C MET A 85 -12.58 10.75 11.75
N HIS A 86 -12.76 10.07 12.88
CA HIS A 86 -12.08 10.40 14.15
C HIS A 86 -10.58 10.03 14.15
N GLU A 87 -10.15 9.21 13.19
CA GLU A 87 -8.78 8.79 12.99
C GLU A 87 -8.49 8.83 11.47
N SER A 88 -7.26 9.22 11.12
CA SER A 88 -6.72 9.19 9.76
C SER A 88 -5.55 8.21 9.68
N GLY A 89 -5.14 7.86 8.47
CA GLY A 89 -3.89 7.14 8.23
C GLY A 89 -2.61 7.93 8.53
N GLY A 90 -2.72 9.16 9.04
CA GLY A 90 -1.65 10.15 9.15
C GLY A 90 -2.21 11.56 9.00
N THR A 91 -1.86 12.27 7.93
CA THR A 91 -2.57 13.52 7.54
C THR A 91 -3.97 13.17 7.01
N TYR A 92 -5.01 13.99 7.22
CA TYR A 92 -6.25 13.79 6.46
C TYR A 92 -6.02 14.18 4.99
N LEU A 93 -6.01 13.19 4.10
CA LEU A 93 -5.66 13.39 2.70
C LEU A 93 -6.87 13.36 1.79
N ARG A 94 -7.06 14.49 1.13
CA ARG A 94 -8.10 14.72 0.15
C ARG A 94 -7.58 15.58 -1.00
N ALA A 95 -8.06 15.31 -2.19
CA ALA A 95 -7.76 16.02 -3.42
C ALA A 95 -9.03 16.35 -4.20
N GLU A 96 -8.95 17.38 -5.04
CA GLU A 96 -10.02 17.72 -5.97
C GLU A 96 -10.25 16.59 -6.98
N PRO A 97 -11.50 16.19 -7.27
CA PRO A 97 -11.79 15.09 -8.20
C PRO A 97 -11.12 15.20 -9.57
N ALA A 98 -10.95 16.42 -10.08
CA ALA A 98 -10.31 16.65 -11.38
C ALA A 98 -8.86 16.14 -11.44
N LEU A 99 -8.17 16.02 -10.30
CA LEU A 99 -6.78 15.56 -10.24
C LEU A 99 -6.63 14.06 -10.55
N ALA A 100 -7.72 13.26 -10.49
CA ALA A 100 -7.68 11.88 -10.98
C ALA A 100 -7.25 11.81 -12.46
N LYS A 101 -7.64 12.81 -13.28
CA LYS A 101 -7.25 12.91 -14.70
C LYS A 101 -5.78 13.27 -14.91
N GLU A 102 -5.12 13.83 -13.91
CA GLU A 102 -3.68 14.13 -13.98
C GLU A 102 -2.84 12.85 -13.92
N LEU A 103 -3.35 11.81 -13.23
CA LEU A 103 -2.72 10.48 -13.23
C LEU A 103 -2.86 9.80 -14.60
N VAL A 104 -4.03 9.91 -15.22
CA VAL A 104 -4.27 9.42 -16.59
C VAL A 104 -3.41 10.20 -17.59
N TRP A 105 -3.32 11.53 -17.44
CA TRP A 105 -2.42 12.35 -18.25
C TRP A 105 -0.96 11.91 -18.10
N ALA A 106 -0.52 11.55 -16.90
CA ALA A 106 0.83 11.04 -16.65
C ALA A 106 1.06 9.65 -17.28
N GLY A 107 -0.01 8.95 -17.68
CA GLY A 107 0.04 7.65 -18.35
C GLY A 107 -0.25 6.47 -17.44
N PHE A 108 -0.80 6.66 -16.23
CA PHE A 108 -1.19 5.55 -15.36
C PHE A 108 -2.50 4.90 -15.81
N ASP A 109 -2.53 3.57 -15.74
CA ASP A 109 -3.70 2.74 -16.05
C ASP A 109 -4.31 2.12 -14.78
N LEU A 110 -3.44 1.71 -13.85
CA LEU A 110 -3.78 0.96 -12.64
C LEU A 110 -3.46 1.77 -11.38
N VAL A 111 -4.38 1.74 -10.41
CA VAL A 111 -4.13 2.30 -9.07
C VAL A 111 -4.52 1.35 -7.94
N SER A 112 -3.64 1.18 -6.94
CA SER A 112 -4.05 0.54 -5.69
C SER A 112 -4.71 1.55 -4.75
N ARG A 113 -5.66 1.06 -3.95
CA ARG A 113 -6.49 1.87 -3.05
C ARG A 113 -6.52 1.34 -1.62
N ALA A 114 -6.07 0.11 -1.37
CA ALA A 114 -5.90 -0.37 0.00
C ALA A 114 -4.65 0.28 0.59
N ASN A 115 -4.85 1.26 1.47
CA ASN A 115 -3.81 1.93 2.23
C ASN A 115 -4.42 2.60 3.47
N ASN A 116 -3.56 3.15 4.32
CA ASN A 116 -3.91 3.89 5.52
C ASN A 116 -4.88 5.07 5.30
N HIS A 117 -4.84 5.73 4.13
CA HIS A 117 -5.70 6.88 3.81
C HIS A 117 -7.07 6.52 3.22
N ALA A 118 -7.33 5.24 2.93
CA ALA A 118 -8.58 4.80 2.32
C ALA A 118 -9.83 5.12 3.17
N GLY A 119 -9.65 5.30 4.48
CA GLY A 119 -10.72 5.57 5.45
C GLY A 119 -10.77 7.00 6.01
N ASP A 120 -9.93 7.93 5.55
CA ASP A 120 -9.80 9.27 6.17
C ASP A 120 -11.12 10.04 6.25
N PHE A 121 -11.97 9.91 5.22
CA PHE A 121 -13.30 10.55 5.14
C PHE A 121 -14.42 9.50 5.07
N GLY A 122 -14.18 8.33 5.68
CA GLY A 122 -15.16 7.27 5.84
C GLY A 122 -15.64 6.66 4.53
N ILE A 123 -16.77 5.94 4.62
CA ILE A 123 -17.33 5.18 3.49
C ILE A 123 -17.68 6.10 2.32
N LEU A 124 -18.28 7.26 2.59
CA LEU A 124 -18.66 8.20 1.52
C LEU A 124 -17.44 8.76 0.78
N GLY A 125 -16.35 9.10 1.49
CA GLY A 125 -15.11 9.54 0.84
C GLY A 125 -14.49 8.44 -0.02
N MET A 126 -14.50 7.20 0.47
CA MET A 126 -14.04 6.04 -0.28
C MET A 126 -14.88 5.82 -1.56
N GLU A 127 -16.21 5.81 -1.46
CA GLU A 127 -17.12 5.59 -2.59
C GLU A 127 -17.06 6.72 -3.64
N LEU A 128 -16.98 7.98 -3.21
CA LEU A 128 -16.77 9.11 -4.11
C LEU A 128 -15.43 8.98 -4.83
N THR A 129 -14.40 8.52 -4.14
CA THR A 129 -13.10 8.32 -4.80
C THR A 129 -13.18 7.19 -5.83
N THR A 130 -13.83 6.07 -5.52
CA THR A 130 -14.11 5.00 -6.50
C THR A 130 -14.78 5.57 -7.74
N LYS A 131 -15.85 6.34 -7.56
CA LYS A 131 -16.55 7.01 -8.66
C LYS A 131 -15.61 7.86 -9.52
N TYR A 132 -14.82 8.75 -8.92
CA TYR A 132 -13.97 9.66 -9.69
C TYR A 132 -12.75 9.00 -10.35
N VAL A 133 -12.22 7.94 -9.75
CA VAL A 133 -11.16 7.12 -10.34
C VAL A 133 -11.69 6.37 -11.57
N GLU A 134 -12.88 5.79 -11.47
CA GLU A 134 -13.55 5.12 -12.60
C GLU A 134 -13.95 6.10 -13.70
N GLU A 135 -14.52 7.26 -13.35
CA GLU A 135 -14.86 8.33 -14.32
C GLU A 135 -13.62 8.91 -15.02
N ALA A 136 -12.45 8.86 -14.39
CA ALA A 136 -11.19 9.24 -15.02
C ALA A 136 -10.68 8.17 -16.01
N GLY A 137 -11.13 6.92 -15.90
CA GLY A 137 -10.70 5.79 -16.73
C GLY A 137 -9.59 4.94 -16.12
N LEU A 138 -9.35 5.05 -14.81
CA LEU A 138 -8.38 4.23 -14.09
C LEU A 138 -9.00 2.93 -13.60
N VAL A 139 -8.27 1.82 -13.76
CA VAL A 139 -8.61 0.55 -13.12
C VAL A 139 -8.06 0.56 -11.70
N HIS A 140 -8.89 0.25 -10.71
CA HIS A 140 -8.50 0.32 -9.30
C HIS A 140 -8.86 -0.93 -8.53
N ALA A 141 -8.09 -1.26 -7.48
CA ALA A 141 -8.33 -2.41 -6.60
C ALA A 141 -8.02 -2.08 -5.13
N GLY A 142 -8.59 -2.88 -4.23
CA GLY A 142 -8.26 -2.86 -2.80
C GLY A 142 -9.30 -2.22 -1.88
N VAL A 143 -10.41 -1.71 -2.44
CA VAL A 143 -11.57 -1.18 -1.69
C VAL A 143 -12.86 -1.68 -2.30
N GLY A 144 -13.93 -1.77 -1.51
CA GLY A 144 -15.24 -2.20 -1.98
C GLY A 144 -16.34 -2.07 -0.93
N ARG A 145 -17.58 -2.36 -1.31
CA ARG A 145 -18.76 -2.34 -0.41
C ARG A 145 -18.83 -3.56 0.51
N SER A 146 -17.95 -4.53 0.32
CA SER A 146 -17.79 -5.71 1.14
C SER A 146 -16.35 -6.19 1.16
N LEU A 147 -16.00 -7.11 2.06
CA LEU A 147 -14.68 -7.74 2.06
C LEU A 147 -14.42 -8.53 0.76
N ALA A 148 -15.45 -9.16 0.20
CA ALA A 148 -15.32 -9.86 -1.07
C ALA A 148 -14.93 -8.88 -2.18
N GLU A 149 -15.71 -7.81 -2.34
CA GLU A 149 -15.45 -6.78 -3.36
C GLU A 149 -14.10 -6.08 -3.16
N ALA A 150 -13.73 -5.76 -1.91
CA ALA A 150 -12.44 -5.14 -1.62
C ALA A 150 -11.26 -6.04 -2.00
N ARG A 151 -11.40 -7.37 -1.87
CA ARG A 151 -10.37 -8.36 -2.22
C ARG A 151 -10.31 -8.70 -3.69
N GLU A 152 -11.34 -8.38 -4.47
CA GLU A 152 -11.43 -8.78 -5.87
C GLU A 152 -10.23 -8.32 -6.70
N ALA A 153 -9.77 -9.20 -7.60
CA ALA A 153 -8.87 -8.82 -8.66
C ALA A 153 -9.59 -7.91 -9.66
N ARG A 154 -8.89 -6.90 -10.15
CA ARG A 154 -9.37 -5.97 -11.18
C ARG A 154 -8.48 -6.09 -12.40
N PHE A 155 -9.07 -5.98 -13.58
CA PHE A 155 -8.39 -6.34 -14.82
C PHE A 155 -8.29 -5.14 -15.75
N LEU A 156 -7.09 -4.94 -16.30
CA LEU A 156 -6.81 -4.04 -17.40
C LEU A 156 -6.62 -4.86 -18.66
N GLU A 157 -7.35 -4.51 -19.72
CA GLU A 157 -7.15 -5.05 -21.05
C GLU A 157 -6.23 -4.11 -21.85
N THR A 158 -5.17 -4.67 -22.44
CA THR A 158 -4.30 -3.93 -23.37
C THR A 158 -4.22 -4.67 -24.70
N GLY A 159 -3.61 -4.03 -25.71
CA GLY A 159 -3.34 -4.70 -26.99
C GLY A 159 -2.37 -5.88 -26.90
N LYS A 160 -1.62 -6.03 -25.79
CA LYS A 160 -0.57 -7.05 -25.63
C LYS A 160 -0.85 -8.08 -24.54
N ALA A 161 -1.56 -7.70 -23.48
CA ALA A 161 -1.81 -8.52 -22.32
C ALA A 161 -3.01 -8.06 -21.52
N ARG A 162 -3.63 -9.01 -20.83
CA ARG A 162 -4.57 -8.78 -19.75
C ARG A 162 -3.82 -8.78 -18.42
N VAL A 163 -3.92 -7.69 -17.66
CA VAL A 163 -3.20 -7.53 -16.39
C VAL A 163 -4.17 -7.46 -15.23
N ALA A 164 -3.97 -8.29 -14.22
CA ALA A 164 -4.74 -8.28 -12.99
C ALA A 164 -4.02 -7.48 -11.89
N LEU A 165 -4.78 -6.71 -11.13
CA LEU A 165 -4.35 -6.04 -9.90
C LEU A 165 -5.14 -6.58 -8.71
N VAL A 166 -4.44 -7.03 -7.68
CA VAL A 166 -4.96 -7.32 -6.34
C VAL A 166 -4.29 -6.37 -5.36
N SER A 167 -5.04 -5.77 -4.45
CA SER A 167 -4.49 -4.80 -3.48
C SER A 167 -4.96 -5.09 -2.07
N CYS A 168 -4.05 -4.99 -1.10
CA CYS A 168 -4.34 -5.10 0.33
C CYS A 168 -3.41 -4.21 1.16
N ALA A 169 -3.79 -3.93 2.41
CA ALA A 169 -2.97 -3.16 3.34
C ALA A 169 -2.83 -3.87 4.69
N SER A 170 -1.72 -3.68 5.39
CA SER A 170 -1.54 -4.08 6.80
C SER A 170 -1.57 -2.89 7.75
N THR A 171 -1.23 -1.70 7.27
CA THR A 171 -1.28 -0.45 8.04
C THR A 171 -2.50 0.36 7.63
N PHE A 172 -3.46 0.51 8.55
CA PHE A 172 -4.67 1.30 8.34
C PHE A 172 -5.44 1.51 9.65
N PRO A 173 -6.25 2.58 9.76
CA PRO A 173 -7.19 2.75 10.87
C PRO A 173 -8.28 1.66 10.89
N ASP A 174 -8.68 1.21 12.07
CA ASP A 174 -9.59 0.06 12.25
C ASP A 174 -10.97 0.25 11.59
N HIS A 175 -11.44 1.50 11.45
CA HIS A 175 -12.70 1.83 10.78
C HIS A 175 -12.66 1.66 9.26
N ALA A 176 -11.47 1.68 8.65
CA ALA A 176 -11.29 1.56 7.21
C ALA A 176 -11.50 0.12 6.70
N ARG A 177 -11.52 -0.87 7.59
CA ARG A 177 -11.51 -2.30 7.23
C ARG A 177 -12.86 -2.79 6.68
N ALA A 178 -12.88 -3.37 5.48
CA ALA A 178 -14.04 -4.07 4.95
C ALA A 178 -14.39 -5.33 5.77
N SER A 179 -15.66 -5.71 5.80
CA SER A 179 -16.10 -6.95 6.49
C SER A 179 -16.93 -7.87 5.59
N LYS A 180 -17.05 -9.12 6.01
CA LYS A 180 -18.08 -10.02 5.50
C LYS A 180 -19.45 -9.58 6.05
N SER A 181 -20.51 -9.98 5.36
CA SER A 181 -21.86 -9.96 5.93
C SER A 181 -21.99 -11.05 6.99
N ARG A 182 -22.97 -10.89 7.88
CA ARG A 182 -23.42 -11.95 8.78
C ARG A 182 -24.93 -11.96 8.77
N ASP A 183 -25.52 -13.03 8.25
CA ASP A 183 -26.96 -13.27 8.20
C ASP A 183 -27.76 -12.06 7.68
N ASP A 184 -28.40 -11.34 8.59
CA ASP A 184 -29.30 -10.20 8.36
C ASP A 184 -28.60 -8.84 8.36
N ILE A 185 -27.28 -8.80 8.59
CA ILE A 185 -26.49 -7.56 8.60
C ILE A 185 -25.62 -7.46 7.34
N PRO A 186 -25.76 -6.36 6.56
CA PRO A 186 -24.93 -6.13 5.38
C PRO A 186 -23.44 -6.04 5.73
N PRO A 187 -22.54 -6.34 4.78
CA PRO A 187 -21.11 -6.18 5.00
C PRO A 187 -20.78 -4.70 5.20
N ARG A 188 -19.69 -4.43 5.93
CA ARG A 188 -19.13 -3.09 6.05
C ARG A 188 -18.24 -2.80 4.82
N PRO A 189 -18.48 -1.71 4.08
CA PRO A 189 -17.56 -1.20 3.08
C PRO A 189 -16.19 -0.85 3.66
N GLY A 190 -15.13 -0.95 2.87
CA GLY A 190 -13.80 -0.58 3.30
C GLY A 190 -12.70 -1.14 2.39
N LEU A 191 -11.46 -1.09 2.88
CA LEU A 191 -10.29 -1.67 2.24
C LEU A 191 -10.14 -3.17 2.50
N SER A 192 -9.34 -3.83 1.65
CA SER A 192 -8.90 -5.22 1.78
C SER A 192 -7.77 -5.35 2.83
N PRO A 193 -8.03 -5.92 4.01
CA PRO A 193 -7.04 -6.01 5.06
C PRO A 193 -6.15 -7.25 4.90
N LEU A 194 -4.87 -7.05 5.18
CA LEU A 194 -3.85 -8.06 5.44
C LEU A 194 -3.45 -7.95 6.92
N ARG A 195 -4.21 -8.59 7.81
CA ARG A 195 -3.97 -8.51 9.24
C ARG A 195 -2.80 -9.40 9.64
N TYR A 196 -2.12 -8.99 10.69
CA TYR A 196 -1.11 -9.78 11.36
C TYR A 196 -1.21 -9.54 12.87
N ALA A 197 -0.54 -10.38 13.66
CA ALA A 197 -0.39 -10.21 15.09
C ALA A 197 1.09 -10.07 15.44
N THR A 198 1.41 -9.17 16.37
CA THR A 198 2.76 -9.04 16.92
C THR A 198 2.86 -9.83 18.21
N THR A 199 3.93 -10.63 18.31
CA THR A 199 4.32 -11.33 19.53
C THR A 199 5.71 -10.87 19.93
N TYR A 200 5.83 -10.33 21.13
CA TYR A 200 7.11 -9.97 21.73
C TYR A 200 7.62 -11.15 22.54
N VAL A 201 8.74 -11.70 22.12
CA VAL A 201 9.49 -12.69 22.89
C VAL A 201 10.36 -11.94 23.88
N VAL A 202 10.31 -12.32 25.15
CA VAL A 202 11.09 -11.72 26.24
C VAL A 202 11.72 -12.82 27.09
N THR A 203 12.81 -12.51 27.79
CA THR A 203 13.42 -13.45 28.73
C THR A 203 12.51 -13.71 29.94
N ALA A 204 12.75 -14.80 30.66
CA ALA A 204 12.02 -15.09 31.90
C ALA A 204 12.09 -13.91 32.91
N GLU A 205 13.27 -13.32 33.08
CA GLU A 205 13.48 -12.18 33.96
C GLU A 205 12.67 -10.94 33.54
N GLN A 206 12.63 -10.65 32.23
CA GLN A 206 11.86 -9.54 31.67
C GLN A 206 10.35 -9.77 31.83
N LEU A 207 9.88 -11.01 31.64
CA LEU A 207 8.48 -11.35 31.81
C LEU A 207 8.04 -11.15 33.27
N GLU A 208 8.84 -11.62 34.23
CA GLU A 208 8.56 -11.43 35.66
C GLU A 208 8.64 -9.96 36.08
N SER A 209 9.60 -9.21 35.54
CA SER A 209 9.70 -7.77 35.76
C SER A 209 8.42 -7.05 35.27
N LEU A 210 7.93 -7.41 34.09
CA LEU A 210 6.68 -6.87 33.56
C LEU A 210 5.48 -7.27 34.44
N ARG A 211 5.40 -8.53 34.90
CA ARG A 211 4.34 -8.94 35.85
C ARG A 211 4.38 -8.09 37.12
N GLY A 212 5.56 -7.84 37.67
CA GLY A 212 5.77 -6.97 38.82
C GLY A 212 5.25 -5.55 38.59
N LEU A 213 5.55 -4.95 37.44
CA LEU A 213 5.03 -3.62 37.06
C LEU A 213 3.51 -3.62 36.92
N LEU A 214 2.94 -4.62 36.25
CA LEU A 214 1.48 -4.73 36.10
C LEU A 214 0.79 -4.85 37.46
N LEU A 215 1.32 -5.66 38.38
CA LEU A 215 0.83 -5.76 39.76
C LEU A 215 0.94 -4.42 40.52
N ALA A 216 2.08 -3.71 40.37
CA ALA A 216 2.28 -2.40 40.99
C ALA A 216 1.32 -1.34 40.44
N TRP A 217 0.88 -1.47 39.19
CA TRP A 217 -0.18 -0.66 38.59
C TRP A 217 -1.60 -1.11 38.95
N GLY A 218 -1.75 -2.12 39.82
CA GLY A 218 -3.04 -2.65 40.25
C GLY A 218 -3.72 -3.56 39.23
N LEU A 219 -2.99 -4.02 38.20
CA LEU A 219 -3.48 -5.02 37.25
C LEU A 219 -3.19 -6.43 37.80
N ASN A 220 -3.98 -7.41 37.37
CA ASN A 220 -3.84 -8.80 37.81
C ASN A 220 -3.38 -9.70 36.66
N PRO A 221 -2.08 -9.70 36.29
CA PRO A 221 -1.57 -10.59 35.26
C PRO A 221 -1.63 -12.05 35.74
N PRO A 222 -1.67 -13.04 34.81
CA PRO A 222 -1.51 -14.45 35.17
C PRO A 222 -0.25 -14.68 36.02
N ARG A 223 -0.23 -15.60 36.98
CA ARG A 223 0.97 -15.81 37.83
C ARG A 223 1.93 -16.87 37.31
N GLU A 224 1.41 -17.90 36.65
CA GLU A 224 2.17 -19.10 36.26
C GLU A 224 2.01 -19.40 34.77
N SER A 225 2.14 -18.37 33.93
CA SER A 225 2.02 -18.52 32.49
C SER A 225 3.32 -18.13 31.80
N ASP A 226 3.66 -18.82 30.71
CA ASP A 226 4.76 -18.40 29.83
C ASP A 226 4.32 -17.33 28.84
N GLN A 227 3.09 -16.82 28.99
CA GLN A 227 2.53 -15.78 28.16
C GLN A 227 1.74 -14.77 28.99
N LEU A 228 1.62 -13.55 28.49
CA LEU A 228 0.66 -12.56 28.97
C LEU A 228 0.24 -11.63 27.84
N MET A 229 -0.90 -10.96 28.03
CA MET A 229 -1.35 -9.88 27.16
C MET A 229 -1.09 -8.54 27.84
N PHE A 230 -0.47 -7.60 27.13
CA PHE A 230 -0.27 -6.24 27.60
C PHE A 230 -0.51 -5.26 26.47
N MET A 231 -1.36 -4.24 26.67
CA MET A 231 -1.72 -3.25 25.65
C MET A 231 -2.15 -3.90 24.31
N ARG A 232 -2.92 -5.00 24.38
CA ARG A 232 -3.35 -5.84 23.24
C ARG A 232 -2.21 -6.55 22.48
N GLN A 233 -0.98 -6.45 22.94
CA GLN A 233 0.15 -7.18 22.42
C GLN A 233 0.35 -8.49 23.17
N ARG A 234 0.71 -9.54 22.42
CA ARG A 234 1.05 -10.84 22.99
C ARG A 234 2.53 -10.83 23.41
N ILE A 235 2.80 -11.19 24.66
CA ILE A 235 4.15 -11.30 25.19
C ILE A 235 4.37 -12.75 25.61
N VAL A 236 5.47 -13.36 25.17
CA VAL A 236 5.80 -14.77 25.44
C VAL A 236 7.22 -14.90 25.97
N LYS A 237 7.43 -15.86 26.86
CA LYS A 237 8.75 -16.23 27.36
C LYS A 237 9.56 -16.93 26.26
N GLY A 238 10.82 -16.56 26.12
CA GLY A 238 11.79 -17.26 25.27
C GLY A 238 13.23 -17.00 25.72
N ASP A 239 14.19 -17.52 24.97
CA ASP A 239 15.61 -17.48 25.35
C ASP A 239 16.25 -16.10 25.11
N SER A 240 15.75 -15.35 24.13
CA SER A 240 16.25 -14.02 23.77
C SER A 240 15.13 -13.08 23.30
N PRO A 241 15.27 -11.76 23.49
CA PRO A 241 14.29 -10.80 23.00
C PRO A 241 14.14 -10.82 21.48
N GLU A 242 12.90 -10.87 21.00
CA GLU A 242 12.57 -10.91 19.57
C GLU A 242 11.18 -10.32 19.32
N VAL A 243 10.96 -9.72 18.15
CA VAL A 243 9.64 -9.31 17.69
C VAL A 243 9.22 -10.24 16.55
N LYS A 244 8.15 -11.01 16.76
CA LYS A 244 7.57 -11.90 15.75
C LYS A 244 6.29 -11.28 15.21
N THR A 245 6.15 -11.26 13.90
CA THR A 245 4.92 -10.87 13.22
C THR A 245 4.31 -12.08 12.53
N ILE A 246 3.05 -12.38 12.84
CA ILE A 246 2.38 -13.61 12.40
C ILE A 246 1.16 -13.22 11.57
N LEU A 247 1.13 -13.65 10.31
CA LEU A 247 0.01 -13.40 9.40
C LEU A 247 -1.30 -14.00 9.92
N ASN A 248 -2.39 -13.25 9.73
CA ASN A 248 -3.73 -13.80 9.83
C ASN A 248 -3.97 -14.79 8.69
N GLN A 249 -4.11 -16.07 9.02
CA GLN A 249 -4.17 -17.14 8.02
C GLN A 249 -5.43 -17.09 7.15
N ASP A 250 -6.55 -16.57 7.68
CA ASP A 250 -7.78 -16.39 6.88
C ASP A 250 -7.57 -15.32 5.81
N ASP A 251 -6.88 -14.22 6.15
CA ASP A 251 -6.56 -13.17 5.18
C ASP A 251 -5.63 -13.68 4.09
N VAL A 252 -4.57 -14.42 4.47
CA VAL A 252 -3.66 -15.05 3.50
C VAL A 252 -4.41 -16.01 2.60
N ALA A 253 -5.23 -16.91 3.15
CA ALA A 253 -5.97 -17.90 2.38
C ALA A 253 -6.95 -17.26 1.39
N GLU A 254 -7.69 -16.23 1.81
CA GLU A 254 -8.66 -15.55 0.96
C GLU A 254 -7.98 -14.71 -0.13
N ILE A 255 -6.94 -13.95 0.20
CA ILE A 255 -6.22 -13.14 -0.78
C ILE A 255 -5.49 -14.03 -1.79
N THR A 256 -4.80 -15.07 -1.33
CA THR A 256 -4.12 -16.02 -2.24
C THR A 256 -5.09 -16.82 -3.10
N ALA A 257 -6.31 -17.10 -2.63
CA ALA A 257 -7.36 -17.68 -3.47
C ALA A 257 -7.76 -16.73 -4.62
N VAL A 258 -7.88 -15.43 -4.36
CA VAL A 258 -8.13 -14.43 -5.41
C VAL A 258 -6.97 -14.33 -6.38
N VAL A 259 -5.73 -14.30 -5.89
CA VAL A 259 -4.52 -14.28 -6.74
C VAL A 259 -4.48 -15.51 -7.66
N ARG A 260 -4.80 -16.70 -7.12
CA ARG A 260 -4.87 -17.94 -7.91
C ARG A 260 -5.96 -17.92 -8.96
N ASN A 261 -7.11 -17.32 -8.65
CA ASN A 261 -8.16 -17.13 -9.66
C ASN A 261 -7.72 -16.14 -10.75
N ALA A 262 -7.09 -15.03 -10.35
CA ALA A 262 -6.59 -14.01 -11.28
C ALA A 262 -5.51 -14.56 -12.23
N SER A 263 -4.61 -15.41 -11.74
CA SER A 263 -3.54 -16.02 -12.56
C SER A 263 -4.06 -17.02 -13.59
N GLY A 264 -5.28 -17.54 -13.42
CA GLY A 264 -5.98 -18.31 -14.45
C GLY A 264 -6.67 -17.46 -15.51
N LEU A 265 -6.78 -16.15 -15.31
CA LEU A 265 -7.57 -15.22 -16.12
C LEU A 265 -6.76 -14.10 -16.77
N ALA A 266 -5.54 -13.82 -16.28
CA ALA A 266 -4.67 -12.75 -16.74
C ALA A 266 -3.31 -13.29 -17.19
N ASP A 267 -2.64 -12.55 -18.08
CA ASP A 267 -1.28 -12.83 -18.53
C ASP A 267 -0.23 -12.35 -17.52
N LEU A 268 -0.59 -11.36 -16.69
CA LEU A 268 0.23 -10.83 -15.60
C LEU A 268 -0.62 -10.53 -14.37
N VAL A 269 -0.17 -10.93 -13.18
CA VAL A 269 -0.81 -10.61 -11.90
C VAL A 269 0.10 -9.75 -11.02
N ILE A 270 -0.35 -8.54 -10.72
CA ILE A 270 0.28 -7.59 -9.80
C ILE A 270 -0.43 -7.68 -8.44
N VAL A 271 0.33 -7.94 -7.37
CA VAL A 271 -0.16 -7.83 -6.00
C VAL A 271 0.46 -6.60 -5.35
N SER A 272 -0.37 -5.59 -5.08
CA SER A 272 0.01 -4.39 -4.35
C SER A 272 -0.25 -4.56 -2.85
N VAL A 273 0.77 -4.26 -2.04
CA VAL A 273 0.67 -4.24 -0.57
C VAL A 273 0.97 -2.83 -0.08
N HIS A 274 0.25 -2.37 0.94
CA HIS A 274 0.57 -1.15 1.64
C HIS A 274 0.85 -1.47 3.13
N SER A 275 2.11 -1.29 3.54
CA SER A 275 2.63 -1.75 4.83
C SER A 275 3.75 -0.84 5.32
N HIS A 276 3.55 -0.19 6.47
CA HIS A 276 4.55 0.67 7.12
C HIS A 276 5.49 -0.13 8.02
N GLU A 277 5.14 -1.38 8.32
CA GLU A 277 5.87 -2.20 9.28
C GLU A 277 7.33 -2.44 8.84
N GLN A 278 8.20 -2.49 9.84
CA GLN A 278 9.65 -2.56 9.67
C GLN A 278 10.21 -3.82 10.33
N GLY A 279 11.34 -4.29 9.83
CA GLY A 279 12.10 -5.39 10.43
C GLY A 279 13.03 -4.88 11.53
N ARG A 280 14.28 -5.34 11.51
CA ARG A 280 15.32 -4.91 12.45
C ARG A 280 15.61 -3.39 12.38
N ASP A 281 15.47 -2.82 11.21
CA ASP A 281 15.65 -1.40 10.93
C ASP A 281 14.61 -0.95 9.89
N ARG A 282 14.57 0.37 9.65
CA ARG A 282 13.61 0.97 8.72
C ARG A 282 13.74 0.51 7.28
N PHE A 283 14.91 0.03 6.86
CA PHE A 283 15.15 -0.43 5.49
C PHE A 283 14.81 -1.91 5.30
N SER A 284 14.70 -2.66 6.40
CA SER A 284 14.33 -4.07 6.41
C SER A 284 12.80 -4.24 6.40
N PRO A 285 12.24 -5.16 5.60
CA PRO A 285 10.81 -5.49 5.69
C PRO A 285 10.50 -6.24 6.99
N ALA A 286 9.25 -6.11 7.47
CA ALA A 286 8.75 -6.97 8.53
C ALA A 286 8.62 -8.42 8.03
N SER A 287 8.77 -9.41 8.92
CA SER A 287 8.79 -10.83 8.53
C SER A 287 7.48 -11.27 7.87
N PHE A 288 6.33 -10.85 8.40
CA PHE A 288 5.03 -11.20 7.83
C PHE A 288 4.87 -10.70 6.38
N LEU A 289 5.51 -9.58 6.02
CA LEU A 289 5.44 -9.02 4.68
C LEU A 289 6.23 -9.89 3.69
N VAL A 290 7.38 -10.41 4.12
CA VAL A 290 8.16 -11.40 3.36
C VAL A 290 7.35 -12.68 3.16
N ASP A 291 6.80 -13.22 4.26
CA ASP A 291 6.00 -14.45 4.24
C ASP A 291 4.77 -14.32 3.31
N PHE A 292 4.09 -13.16 3.36
CA PHE A 292 2.94 -12.89 2.50
C PHE A 292 3.34 -12.71 1.04
N ALA A 293 4.43 -12.00 0.76
CA ALA A 293 4.92 -11.82 -0.60
C ALA A 293 5.26 -13.17 -1.25
N HIS A 294 5.90 -14.08 -0.51
CA HIS A 294 6.15 -15.45 -0.97
C HIS A 294 4.84 -16.21 -1.20
N ALA A 295 3.88 -16.12 -0.28
CA ALA A 295 2.57 -16.76 -0.43
C ALA A 295 1.79 -16.23 -1.66
N ALA A 296 1.90 -14.94 -1.96
CA ALA A 296 1.29 -14.33 -3.13
C ALA A 296 1.93 -14.83 -4.43
N ILE A 297 3.27 -14.87 -4.53
CA ILE A 297 3.97 -15.45 -5.68
C ILE A 297 3.61 -16.93 -5.85
N ASP A 298 3.56 -17.69 -4.75
CA ASP A 298 3.18 -19.11 -4.77
C ASP A 298 1.74 -19.35 -5.21
N ALA A 299 0.86 -18.37 -5.01
CA ALA A 299 -0.51 -18.40 -5.51
C ALA A 299 -0.63 -18.03 -6.99
N GLY A 300 0.44 -17.53 -7.62
CA GLY A 300 0.48 -17.16 -9.04
C GLY A 300 0.61 -15.66 -9.31
N ALA A 301 1.00 -14.85 -8.32
CA ALA A 301 1.42 -13.48 -8.60
C ALA A 301 2.71 -13.46 -9.44
N ASP A 302 2.80 -12.53 -10.39
CA ASP A 302 4.00 -12.32 -11.19
C ASP A 302 4.91 -11.23 -10.60
N VAL A 303 4.35 -10.34 -9.80
CA VAL A 303 5.07 -9.32 -9.06
C VAL A 303 4.32 -8.96 -7.78
N VAL A 304 5.08 -8.76 -6.70
CA VAL A 304 4.58 -8.13 -5.47
C VAL A 304 5.24 -6.77 -5.33
N VAL A 305 4.44 -5.74 -5.10
CA VAL A 305 4.91 -4.37 -4.97
C VAL A 305 4.35 -3.74 -3.70
N ASN A 306 5.24 -3.40 -2.76
CA ASN A 306 4.87 -2.78 -1.49
C ASN A 306 5.07 -1.25 -1.51
N HIS A 307 4.26 -0.55 -0.71
CA HIS A 307 4.28 0.91 -0.52
C HIS A 307 3.93 1.28 0.93
N GLY A 308 3.99 2.57 1.27
CA GLY A 308 3.67 3.08 2.61
C GLY A 308 4.86 3.49 3.49
N PRO A 309 6.02 2.80 3.50
CA PRO A 309 7.17 3.27 4.27
C PRO A 309 7.73 4.62 3.80
N HIS A 310 7.28 5.12 2.64
CA HIS A 310 7.74 6.34 1.96
C HIS A 310 9.25 6.40 1.64
N ILE A 311 9.98 5.32 1.93
CA ILE A 311 11.40 5.16 1.61
C ILE A 311 11.59 3.93 0.72
N LEU A 312 12.62 3.94 -0.11
CA LEU A 312 13.00 2.75 -0.87
C LEU A 312 13.49 1.64 0.06
N LYS A 313 13.00 0.41 -0.15
CA LYS A 313 13.49 -0.81 0.50
C LYS A 313 14.06 -1.78 -0.54
N GLY A 314 14.66 -2.88 -0.07
CA GLY A 314 15.29 -3.89 -0.91
C GLY A 314 14.35 -4.55 -1.93
N ILE A 315 14.96 -5.15 -2.95
CA ILE A 315 14.28 -5.97 -3.96
C ILE A 315 14.71 -7.42 -3.76
N GLU A 316 13.76 -8.35 -3.85
CA GLU A 316 14.01 -9.78 -3.85
C GLU A 316 13.53 -10.41 -5.16
N ILE A 317 14.26 -11.40 -5.66
CA ILE A 317 13.80 -12.28 -6.74
C ILE A 317 13.44 -13.63 -6.13
N TYR A 318 12.15 -13.90 -5.97
CA TYR A 318 11.64 -15.14 -5.41
C TYR A 318 11.02 -15.98 -6.54
N LYS A 319 11.52 -17.20 -6.75
CA LYS A 319 11.09 -18.10 -7.84
C LYS A 319 11.10 -17.42 -9.24
N GLY A 320 12.07 -16.54 -9.46
CA GLY A 320 12.21 -15.79 -10.72
C GLY A 320 11.23 -14.62 -10.88
N LYS A 321 10.46 -14.28 -9.84
CA LYS A 321 9.51 -13.16 -9.82
C LYS A 321 9.99 -12.06 -8.88
N PRO A 322 9.89 -10.78 -9.28
CA PRO A 322 10.34 -9.67 -8.44
C PRO A 322 9.36 -9.37 -7.29
N ILE A 323 9.94 -9.02 -6.14
CA ILE A 323 9.27 -8.49 -4.97
C ILE A 323 9.95 -7.16 -4.63
N PHE A 324 9.17 -6.08 -4.64
CA PHE A 324 9.63 -4.75 -4.23
C PHE A 324 9.12 -4.46 -2.83
N TYR A 325 10.00 -4.42 -1.83
CA TYR A 325 9.58 -4.22 -0.43
C TYR A 325 9.22 -2.76 -0.10
N SER A 326 9.57 -1.81 -0.96
CA SER A 326 8.99 -0.47 -1.00
C SER A 326 9.53 0.28 -2.22
N LEU A 327 8.63 0.84 -3.03
CA LEU A 327 8.99 1.77 -4.11
C LEU A 327 9.11 3.24 -3.66
N GLY A 328 8.92 3.51 -2.36
CA GLY A 328 9.00 4.85 -1.79
C GLY A 328 7.95 5.79 -2.37
N ASN A 329 8.26 7.07 -2.45
CA ASN A 329 7.36 8.10 -2.94
C ASN A 329 7.56 8.38 -4.44
N PHE A 330 6.46 8.48 -5.18
CA PHE A 330 6.47 8.95 -6.57
C PHE A 330 5.89 10.37 -6.70
N ILE A 331 4.62 10.57 -6.35
CA ILE A 331 4.02 11.90 -6.22
C ILE A 331 3.75 12.14 -4.74
N PHE A 332 4.44 13.09 -4.11
CA PHE A 332 4.32 13.29 -2.66
C PHE A 332 4.04 14.75 -2.32
N GLN A 333 2.76 15.10 -2.34
CA GLN A 333 2.27 16.46 -2.11
C GLN A 333 1.49 16.54 -0.79
N ASN A 334 2.10 16.00 0.28
CA ASN A 334 1.52 15.87 1.62
C ASN A 334 1.35 17.21 2.37
N GLU A 335 2.04 18.26 1.92
CA GLU A 335 2.01 19.59 2.56
C GLU A 335 1.02 20.56 1.91
N THR A 336 0.43 20.17 0.78
CA THR A 336 -0.47 21.04 0.01
C THR A 336 -1.99 20.77 0.16
N PRO A 337 -2.50 19.96 1.11
CA PRO A 337 -3.92 20.03 1.50
C PRO A 337 -4.31 21.45 1.94
N LEU A 338 -5.46 21.94 1.50
CA LEU A 338 -5.90 23.32 1.78
C LEU A 338 -6.78 23.47 3.02
N ARG A 339 -7.27 22.36 3.59
CA ARG A 339 -8.04 22.33 4.83
C ARG A 339 -7.71 21.05 5.59
N LEU A 340 -7.68 21.14 6.90
CA LEU A 340 -7.47 20.02 7.81
C LEU A 340 -8.49 20.09 8.95
N PRO A 341 -8.90 18.96 9.53
CA PRO A 341 -9.69 18.92 10.77
C PRO A 341 -8.99 19.62 11.95
N GLN A 342 -9.77 20.05 12.93
CA GLN A 342 -9.28 20.80 14.11
C GLN A 342 -8.25 20.00 14.92
N GLU A 343 -8.42 18.68 14.98
CA GLU A 343 -7.57 17.73 15.69
C GLU A 343 -6.11 17.75 15.18
N ASN A 344 -5.88 18.10 13.91
CA ASN A 344 -4.54 18.30 13.37
C ASN A 344 -3.85 19.53 13.98
N TYR A 345 -4.59 20.61 14.21
CA TYR A 345 -4.07 21.83 14.81
C TYR A 345 -3.77 21.63 16.30
N GLU A 346 -4.64 20.89 17.00
CA GLU A 346 -4.48 20.55 18.42
C GLU A 346 -3.18 19.78 18.70
N THR A 347 -2.81 18.86 17.80
CA THR A 347 -1.54 18.10 17.87
C THR A 347 -0.31 19.02 18.01
N TYR A 348 -0.35 20.19 17.38
CA TYR A 348 0.70 21.19 17.43
C TYR A 348 0.38 22.38 18.35
N ARG A 349 -0.68 22.29 19.15
CA ARG A 349 -1.17 23.35 20.06
C ARG A 349 -1.44 24.67 19.34
N LEU A 350 -1.97 24.59 18.13
CA LEU A 350 -2.35 25.74 17.32
C LEU A 350 -3.80 26.15 17.65
N GLY A 351 -4.03 27.46 17.82
CA GLY A 351 -5.35 28.02 18.11
C GLY A 351 -6.24 28.17 16.87
N GLU A 352 -7.49 28.57 17.08
CA GLU A 352 -8.51 28.73 16.02
C GLU A 352 -8.17 29.80 14.97
N ASP A 353 -7.24 30.72 15.27
CA ASP A 353 -6.76 31.76 14.35
C ASP A 353 -5.66 31.25 13.39
N LYS A 354 -5.27 29.97 13.50
CA LYS A 354 -4.21 29.36 12.68
C LYS A 354 -4.78 28.67 11.46
N HIS A 355 -4.00 28.72 10.38
CA HIS A 355 -4.36 28.14 9.09
C HIS A 355 -3.34 27.09 8.65
N VAL A 356 -3.58 26.44 7.52
CA VAL A 356 -2.72 25.36 7.01
C VAL A 356 -1.24 25.76 6.92
N ALA A 357 -0.93 27.01 6.56
CA ALA A 357 0.45 27.47 6.50
C ALA A 357 1.14 27.44 7.87
N ASP A 358 0.45 27.86 8.94
CA ASP A 358 0.96 27.77 10.32
C ASP A 358 1.10 26.32 10.77
N PHE A 359 0.13 25.46 10.40
CA PHE A 359 0.21 24.02 10.62
C PHE A 359 1.45 23.41 9.95
N ASN A 360 1.72 23.74 8.69
CA ASN A 360 2.88 23.23 7.97
C ASN A 360 4.20 23.76 8.54
N GLU A 361 4.28 25.05 8.91
CA GLU A 361 5.47 25.57 9.57
C GLU A 361 5.71 24.89 10.93
N ALA A 362 4.64 24.66 11.70
CA ALA A 362 4.72 23.85 12.89
C ALA A 362 5.12 22.41 12.56
N ARG A 363 4.58 21.76 11.54
CA ARG A 363 4.90 20.36 11.28
C ARG A 363 6.32 20.16 10.74
N TYR A 364 6.75 21.00 9.81
CA TYR A 364 7.94 20.77 9.00
C TYR A 364 9.10 21.73 9.30
N SER A 365 8.84 22.88 9.94
CA SER A 365 9.86 23.88 10.27
C SER A 365 10.73 24.24 9.05
N SER A 366 10.10 24.56 7.92
CA SER A 366 10.79 24.80 6.63
C SER A 366 11.74 23.63 6.25
N ASP A 367 11.19 22.42 6.17
CA ASP A 367 11.87 21.16 5.82
C ASP A 367 13.02 20.73 6.75
N ARG A 368 13.04 21.25 7.99
CA ARG A 368 14.05 20.88 9.00
C ARG A 368 13.60 19.77 9.94
N ARG A 369 12.31 19.46 9.99
CA ARG A 369 11.73 18.37 10.78
C ARG A 369 10.59 17.68 10.05
N GLY A 370 10.21 16.48 10.51
CA GLY A 370 9.17 15.67 9.87
C GLY A 370 9.64 14.99 8.59
N PHE A 371 8.81 14.12 8.03
CA PHE A 371 9.15 13.34 6.84
C PHE A 371 9.31 14.25 5.60
N PRO A 372 10.39 14.13 4.78
CA PRO A 372 11.45 13.12 4.84
C PRO A 372 12.69 13.51 5.66
N SER A 373 12.79 14.75 6.14
CA SER A 373 13.97 15.28 6.85
C SER A 373 14.29 14.51 8.15
N GLN A 374 13.25 14.05 8.85
CA GLN A 374 13.28 13.12 9.98
C GLN A 374 12.11 12.15 9.83
N PRO A 375 12.33 10.94 9.27
CA PRO A 375 11.32 9.89 9.31
C PRO A 375 11.04 9.55 10.78
N GLU A 376 9.77 9.59 11.17
CA GLU A 376 9.29 9.31 12.54
C GLU A 376 9.74 7.95 13.07
#